data_AF-Q57VE0-F1
#
_entry.id   AF-Q57VE0-F1
#
_cell.length_a   1.000
_cell.length_b   1.000
_cell.length_c   1.000
_cell.angle_alpha   90.00
_cell.angle_beta   90.00
_cell.angle_gamma   90.00
#
_symmetry.space_group_name_H-M   'P 1'
#
loop_
_entity.id
_entity.type
_entity.pdbx_description
1 polymer ?
#
loop_
_entity_poly.entity_id
_entity_poly.type
_entity_poly.pdbx_seq_one_letter_code
_entity_poly.pdbx_strand_id
1 'polypeptide(L)'
;MAHVAIRRQREEEQRAREQAQAVEKRMRLAANFETRSEKVYEQKDLMRRLDLVRAKHDDALVARRQRLAAMLLREKEEHEAMLNNLTETDEQRRDRLIRKARELRAQQQHHLRVDAQKRHERLFREKIDCLRLAESRLRVMQVANARFEQLALAERRKEEQQREEEFFAQQRVEENRLANERAQKDLEEDYIRKQAVVKALAAQVEGNKMRAEQHQLEVKKENEAFCRAVEEERAAEAQKKMEARIARAALAKEMSEFNEQLRTARRQEYERLQKEDREVLDRMLAELAEQEQEEKRRKHELRANARLHLKEVERQMNQRKEDMENLDKLWEEENNKVWEKREAHWRADEEKRRKLLRNVLIVRRQQVLDKRQQEKEAVERAEVERQEFRNMIAGLADIDAMERAQRFAVAKENQKYLESQVQRRNAEKEEVRMAMKTALTAEQEKEKVHAERIKREIENLERAKPERYKDVPLLPRQRFPPI
;
A
#
# COMPACT_ATOMS: atom_id res chain seq x y z
N MET A 1 10.53 5.43 117.52
CA MET A 1 10.77 4.84 116.17
C MET A 1 10.20 3.42 116.06
N ALA A 2 10.57 2.45 116.92
CA ALA A 2 10.15 1.04 116.80
C ALA A 2 8.63 0.78 116.87
N HIS A 3 7.89 1.41 117.80
CA HIS A 3 6.43 1.21 117.92
C HIS A 3 5.65 1.58 116.65
N VAL A 4 6.14 2.55 115.90
CA VAL A 4 5.56 2.94 114.62
C VAL A 4 5.69 1.80 113.61
N ALA A 5 6.83 1.09 113.59
CA ALA A 5 7.06 -0.03 112.69
C ALA A 5 6.17 -1.24 113.00
N ILE A 6 5.96 -1.58 114.28
CA ILE A 6 5.10 -2.71 114.67
C ILE A 6 3.62 -2.41 114.35
N ARG A 7 3.17 -1.18 114.63
CA ARG A 7 1.83 -0.74 114.26
C ARG A 7 1.63 -0.80 112.75
N ARG A 8 2.64 -0.40 111.97
CA ARG A 8 2.64 -0.56 110.51
C ARG A 8 2.49 -2.02 110.09
N GLN A 9 3.25 -2.95 110.66
CA GLN A 9 3.11 -4.38 110.32
C GLN A 9 1.72 -4.95 110.66
N ARG A 10 1.13 -4.59 111.81
CA ARG A 10 -0.24 -5.02 112.14
C ARG A 10 -1.27 -4.40 111.22
N GLU A 11 -1.10 -3.13 110.87
CA GLU A 11 -1.91 -2.46 109.86
C GLU A 11 -1.74 -3.15 108.50
N GLU A 12 -0.54 -3.61 108.13
CA GLU A 12 -0.27 -4.37 106.90
C GLU A 12 -0.94 -5.76 106.91
N GLU A 13 -0.86 -6.51 108.02
CA GLU A 13 -1.54 -7.81 108.15
C GLU A 13 -3.07 -7.68 108.16
N GLN A 14 -3.60 -6.67 108.86
CA GLN A 14 -5.03 -6.35 108.82
C GLN A 14 -5.44 -5.96 107.40
N ARG A 15 -4.66 -5.12 106.73
CA ARG A 15 -4.86 -4.79 105.31
C ARG A 15 -4.83 -6.06 104.44
N ALA A 16 -3.91 -7.00 104.68
CA ALA A 16 -3.82 -8.25 103.91
C ALA A 16 -5.02 -9.19 104.15
N ARG A 17 -5.52 -9.31 105.38
CA ARG A 17 -6.73 -10.10 105.70
C ARG A 17 -8.00 -9.45 105.15
N GLU A 18 -8.13 -8.14 105.28
CA GLU A 18 -9.21 -7.37 104.67
C GLU A 18 -9.18 -7.52 103.14
N GLN A 19 -7.98 -7.54 102.54
CA GLN A 19 -7.80 -7.85 101.13
C GLN A 19 -8.27 -9.27 100.78
N ALA A 20 -7.89 -10.30 101.54
CA ALA A 20 -8.30 -11.69 101.27
C ALA A 20 -9.82 -11.89 101.41
N GLN A 21 -10.44 -11.34 102.45
CA GLN A 21 -11.90 -11.38 102.63
C GLN A 21 -12.63 -10.58 101.56
N ALA A 22 -12.06 -9.45 101.13
CA ALA A 22 -12.58 -8.71 100.00
C ALA A 22 -12.52 -9.55 98.71
N VAL A 23 -11.46 -10.33 98.49
CA VAL A 23 -11.34 -11.26 97.35
C VAL A 23 -12.39 -12.37 97.41
N GLU A 24 -12.60 -13.01 98.56
CA GLU A 24 -13.58 -14.10 98.68
C GLU A 24 -15.03 -13.61 98.51
N LYS A 25 -15.37 -12.46 99.10
CA LYS A 25 -16.67 -11.81 98.89
C LYS A 25 -16.88 -11.45 97.42
N ARG A 26 -15.83 -11.00 96.72
CA ARG A 26 -15.86 -10.77 95.25
C ARG A 26 -16.15 -12.06 94.48
N MET A 27 -15.52 -13.19 94.84
CA MET A 27 -15.75 -14.49 94.19
C MET A 27 -17.20 -14.99 94.35
N ARG A 28 -17.78 -14.92 95.55
CA ARG A 28 -19.19 -15.36 95.77
C ARG A 28 -20.20 -14.47 95.06
N LEU A 29 -19.94 -13.16 95.04
CA LEU A 29 -20.74 -12.22 94.27
C LEU A 29 -20.64 -12.53 92.76
N ALA A 30 -19.48 -12.96 92.27
CA ALA A 30 -19.31 -13.38 90.88
C ALA A 30 -20.13 -14.65 90.54
N ALA A 31 -20.06 -15.72 91.35
CA ALA A 31 -20.80 -16.96 91.07
C ALA A 31 -22.35 -16.80 91.16
N ASN A 32 -22.84 -16.02 92.13
CA ASN A 32 -24.27 -15.70 92.23
C ASN A 32 -24.72 -14.78 91.09
N PHE A 33 -23.83 -13.94 90.59
CA PHE A 33 -24.06 -13.15 89.40
C PHE A 33 -24.16 -14.04 88.16
N GLU A 34 -23.28 -15.02 87.99
CA GLU A 34 -23.30 -15.99 86.86
C GLU A 34 -24.63 -16.75 86.79
N THR A 35 -25.02 -17.44 87.87
CA THR A 35 -26.26 -18.27 87.89
C THR A 35 -27.55 -17.46 87.71
N ARG A 36 -27.65 -16.28 88.33
CA ARG A 36 -28.80 -15.38 88.09
C ARG A 36 -28.78 -14.82 86.69
N SER A 37 -27.59 -14.55 86.15
CA SER A 37 -27.45 -14.08 84.78
C SER A 37 -27.92 -15.14 83.79
N GLU A 38 -27.57 -16.43 83.96
CA GLU A 38 -27.97 -17.53 83.08
C GLU A 38 -29.49 -17.68 82.94
N LYS A 39 -30.24 -17.76 84.04
CA LYS A 39 -31.71 -17.85 83.97
C LYS A 39 -32.35 -16.63 83.31
N VAL A 40 -31.80 -15.45 83.60
CA VAL A 40 -32.22 -14.21 82.96
C VAL A 40 -31.89 -14.24 81.47
N TYR A 41 -30.78 -14.86 81.05
CA TYR A 41 -30.44 -15.08 79.64
C TYR A 41 -31.42 -16.02 78.95
N GLU A 42 -31.76 -17.17 79.55
CA GLU A 42 -32.71 -18.13 78.97
C GLU A 42 -34.12 -17.54 78.79
N GLN A 43 -34.63 -16.83 79.81
CA GLN A 43 -35.93 -16.18 79.71
C GLN A 43 -35.93 -15.08 78.65
N LYS A 44 -34.84 -14.29 78.59
CA LYS A 44 -34.65 -13.30 77.52
C LYS A 44 -34.59 -13.97 76.16
N ASP A 45 -33.95 -15.11 76.02
CA ASP A 45 -33.85 -15.86 74.76
C ASP A 45 -35.19 -16.44 74.31
N LEU A 46 -36.02 -16.94 75.22
CA LEU A 46 -37.38 -17.38 74.90
C LEU A 46 -38.26 -16.21 74.42
N MET A 47 -38.23 -15.09 75.15
CA MET A 47 -38.99 -13.88 74.78
C MET A 47 -38.53 -13.36 73.42
N ARG A 48 -37.21 -13.31 73.17
CA ARG A 48 -36.65 -12.99 71.85
C ARG A 48 -37.22 -13.90 70.75
N ARG A 49 -37.34 -15.21 70.98
CA ARG A 49 -37.90 -16.14 70.00
C ARG A 49 -39.38 -15.91 69.72
N LEU A 50 -40.18 -15.62 70.76
CA LEU A 50 -41.60 -15.30 70.59
C LEU A 50 -41.80 -13.97 69.86
N ASP A 51 -41.01 -12.96 70.21
CA ASP A 51 -41.02 -11.67 69.53
C ASP A 51 -40.63 -11.82 68.06
N LEU A 52 -39.65 -12.68 67.74
CA LEU A 52 -39.28 -13.01 66.36
C LEU A 52 -40.41 -13.68 65.58
N VAL A 53 -41.17 -14.59 66.20
CA VAL A 53 -42.31 -15.25 65.53
C VAL A 53 -43.44 -14.27 65.28
N ARG A 54 -43.77 -13.42 66.27
CA ARG A 54 -44.78 -12.37 66.11
C ARG A 54 -44.37 -11.37 65.03
N ALA A 55 -43.13 -10.91 65.06
CA ALA A 55 -42.57 -10.03 64.03
C ALA A 55 -42.73 -10.63 62.63
N LYS A 56 -42.41 -11.91 62.42
CA LYS A 56 -42.61 -12.58 61.12
C LYS A 56 -44.06 -12.60 60.65
N HIS A 57 -45.01 -12.83 61.56
CA HIS A 57 -46.43 -12.81 61.22
C HIS A 57 -46.93 -11.41 60.89
N ASP A 58 -46.51 -10.41 61.66
CA ASP A 58 -46.83 -9.01 61.41
C ASP A 58 -46.22 -8.53 60.09
N ASP A 59 -44.96 -8.89 59.81
CA ASP A 59 -44.28 -8.61 58.54
C ASP A 59 -45.04 -9.22 57.36
N ALA A 60 -45.52 -10.47 57.47
CA ALA A 60 -46.30 -11.12 56.43
C ALA A 60 -47.66 -10.43 56.19
N LEU A 61 -48.33 -10.00 57.26
CA LEU A 61 -49.59 -9.24 57.16
C LEU A 61 -49.37 -7.85 56.57
N VAL A 62 -48.33 -7.15 56.98
CA VAL A 62 -47.93 -5.85 56.43
C VAL A 62 -47.59 -5.99 54.95
N ALA A 63 -46.82 -7.01 54.56
CA ALA A 63 -46.51 -7.28 53.16
C ALA A 63 -47.76 -7.55 52.33
N ARG A 64 -48.73 -8.30 52.85
CA ARG A 64 -50.02 -8.54 52.15
C ARG A 64 -50.83 -7.25 51.99
N ARG A 65 -50.91 -6.43 53.04
CA ARG A 65 -51.57 -5.11 53.00
C ARG A 65 -50.91 -4.16 52.01
N GLN A 66 -49.58 -4.13 51.99
CA GLN A 66 -48.81 -3.32 51.03
C GLN A 66 -49.06 -3.75 49.58
N ARG A 67 -49.06 -5.07 49.30
CA ARG A 67 -49.37 -5.57 47.94
C ARG A 67 -50.77 -5.16 47.50
N LEU A 68 -51.76 -5.30 48.38
CA LEU A 68 -53.15 -4.94 48.08
C LEU A 68 -53.30 -3.43 47.90
N ALA A 69 -52.67 -2.62 48.76
CA ALA A 69 -52.64 -1.17 48.61
C ALA A 69 -51.94 -0.74 47.31
N ALA A 70 -50.85 -1.40 46.91
CA ALA A 70 -50.17 -1.13 45.66
C ALA A 70 -51.03 -1.47 44.43
N MET A 71 -51.82 -2.55 44.47
CA MET A 71 -52.75 -2.84 43.37
C MET A 71 -53.86 -1.80 43.28
N LEU A 72 -54.47 -1.42 44.40
CA LEU A 72 -55.50 -0.37 44.42
C LEU A 72 -54.95 1.01 44.00
N LEU A 73 -53.70 1.33 44.36
CA LEU A 73 -53.03 2.55 43.91
C LEU A 73 -52.81 2.53 42.39
N ARG A 74 -52.35 1.41 41.83
CA ARG A 74 -52.18 1.27 40.37
C ARG A 74 -53.50 1.40 39.62
N GLU A 75 -54.55 0.73 40.07
CA GLU A 75 -55.89 0.86 39.48
C GLU A 75 -56.37 2.31 39.56
N LYS A 76 -56.17 2.98 40.70
CA LYS A 76 -56.48 4.40 40.86
C LYS A 76 -55.67 5.29 39.91
N GLU A 77 -54.37 5.06 39.77
CA GLU A 77 -53.50 5.81 38.84
C GLU A 77 -53.94 5.62 37.38
N GLU A 78 -54.30 4.40 36.99
CA GLU A 78 -54.81 4.10 35.65
C GLU A 78 -56.16 4.81 35.41
N HIS A 79 -57.06 4.80 36.39
CA HIS A 79 -58.32 5.53 36.33
C HIS A 79 -58.11 7.06 36.26
N GLU A 80 -57.20 7.61 37.06
CA GLU A 80 -56.85 9.05 37.02
C GLU A 80 -56.19 9.43 35.71
N ALA A 81 -55.29 8.61 35.16
CA ALA A 81 -54.68 8.84 33.86
C ALA A 81 -55.71 8.83 32.73
N MET A 82 -56.68 7.90 32.76
CA MET A 82 -57.79 7.89 31.80
C MET A 82 -58.65 9.15 31.91
N LEU A 83 -59.01 9.58 33.12
CA LEU A 83 -59.79 10.81 33.34
C LEU A 83 -59.04 12.06 32.87
N ASN A 84 -57.73 12.14 33.15
CA ASN A 84 -56.89 13.28 32.75
C ASN A 84 -56.69 13.37 31.23
N ASN A 85 -56.69 12.25 30.52
CA ASN A 85 -56.50 12.22 29.06
C ASN A 85 -57.80 12.48 28.26
N LEU A 86 -58.98 12.26 28.85
CA LEU A 86 -60.25 12.38 28.14
C LEU A 86 -60.63 13.83 27.80
N THR A 87 -60.13 14.81 28.54
CA THR A 87 -60.44 16.23 28.29
C THR A 87 -59.19 17.07 28.42
N GLU A 88 -58.46 17.24 27.31
CA GLU A 88 -57.40 18.23 27.23
C GLU A 88 -58.00 19.59 27.56
N THR A 89 -57.56 20.22 28.65
CA THR A 89 -58.04 21.55 29.01
C THR A 89 -57.58 22.56 27.96
N ASP A 90 -58.34 23.64 27.79
CA ASP A 90 -57.94 24.73 26.88
C ASP A 90 -56.55 25.30 27.20
N GLU A 91 -56.14 25.25 28.47
CA GLU A 91 -54.79 25.63 28.93
C GLU A 91 -53.71 24.67 28.41
N GLN A 92 -53.89 23.35 28.54
CA GLN A 92 -52.96 22.35 27.99
C GLN A 92 -52.86 22.43 26.47
N ARG A 93 -53.97 22.75 25.79
CA ARG A 93 -53.99 23.00 24.34
C ARG A 93 -53.19 24.24 23.98
N ARG A 94 -53.39 25.36 24.70
CA ARG A 94 -52.60 26.60 24.52
C ARG A 94 -51.11 26.35 24.75
N ASP A 95 -50.74 25.65 25.81
CA ASP A 95 -49.35 25.33 26.12
C ASP A 95 -48.69 24.47 25.04
N ARG A 96 -49.39 23.46 24.52
CA ARG A 96 -48.87 22.67 23.39
C ARG A 96 -48.69 23.49 22.13
N LEU A 97 -49.61 24.40 21.82
CA LEU A 97 -49.47 25.32 20.69
C LEU A 97 -48.29 26.27 20.88
N ILE A 98 -48.08 26.80 22.09
CA ILE A 98 -46.92 27.65 22.42
C ILE A 98 -45.61 26.87 22.30
N ARG A 99 -45.54 25.63 22.84
CA ARG A 99 -44.36 24.76 22.72
C ARG A 99 -44.05 24.47 21.26
N LYS A 100 -45.05 24.06 20.48
CA LYS A 100 -44.90 23.82 19.03
C LYS A 100 -44.46 25.07 18.28
N ALA A 101 -44.98 26.24 18.63
CA ALA A 101 -44.54 27.51 18.03
C ALA A 101 -43.07 27.85 18.39
N ARG A 102 -42.62 27.57 19.62
CA ARG A 102 -41.22 27.72 20.03
C ARG A 102 -40.30 26.74 19.30
N GLU A 103 -40.71 25.48 19.17
CA GLU A 103 -39.98 24.46 18.42
C GLU A 103 -39.83 24.85 16.95
N LEU A 104 -40.91 25.29 16.29
CA LEU A 104 -40.85 25.74 14.90
C LEU A 104 -39.94 26.97 14.73
N ARG A 105 -39.97 27.93 15.67
CA ARG A 105 -39.03 29.07 15.67
C ARG A 105 -37.57 28.61 15.83
N ALA A 106 -37.31 27.68 16.73
CA ALA A 106 -35.98 27.12 16.93
C ALA A 106 -35.48 26.36 15.70
N GLN A 107 -36.34 25.57 15.06
CA GLN A 107 -36.05 24.90 13.78
C GLN A 107 -35.76 25.90 12.67
N GLN A 108 -36.58 26.94 12.52
CA GLN A 108 -36.34 28.01 11.54
C GLN A 108 -35.00 28.72 11.79
N GLN A 109 -34.68 29.08 13.04
CA GLN A 109 -33.39 29.69 13.38
C GLN A 109 -32.21 28.75 13.10
N HIS A 110 -32.37 27.44 13.37
CA HIS A 110 -31.35 26.45 13.06
C HIS A 110 -31.12 26.32 11.55
N HIS A 111 -32.19 26.23 10.75
CA HIS A 111 -32.10 26.20 9.28
C HIS A 111 -31.41 27.45 8.73
N LEU A 112 -31.77 28.64 9.22
CA LEU A 112 -31.11 29.90 8.83
C LEU A 112 -29.60 29.90 9.15
N ARG A 113 -29.20 29.36 10.31
CA ARG A 113 -27.77 29.23 10.68
C ARG A 113 -27.04 28.25 9.75
N VAL A 114 -27.63 27.09 9.46
CA VAL A 114 -27.06 26.09 8.55
C VAL A 114 -26.91 26.66 7.14
N ASP A 115 -27.91 27.39 6.65
CA ASP A 115 -27.85 28.02 5.33
C ASP A 115 -26.82 29.16 5.27
N ALA A 116 -26.70 29.96 6.34
CA ALA A 116 -25.64 30.96 6.45
C ALA A 116 -24.24 30.31 6.44
N GLN A 117 -24.05 29.22 7.17
CA GLN A 117 -22.78 28.45 7.14
C GLN A 117 -22.48 27.91 5.75
N LYS A 118 -23.46 27.31 5.07
CA LYS A 118 -23.28 26.83 3.68
C LYS A 118 -22.91 27.96 2.72
N ARG A 119 -23.50 29.16 2.87
CA ARG A 119 -23.14 30.34 2.06
C ARG A 119 -21.69 30.76 2.35
N HIS A 120 -21.29 30.85 3.61
CA HIS A 120 -19.90 31.14 3.98
C HIS A 120 -18.92 30.10 3.45
N GLU A 121 -19.25 28.80 3.52
CA GLU A 121 -18.41 27.74 2.96
C GLU A 121 -18.26 27.85 1.44
N ARG A 122 -19.32 28.18 0.71
CA ARG A 122 -19.25 28.41 -0.74
C ARG A 122 -18.34 29.58 -1.08
N LEU A 123 -18.55 30.74 -0.44
CA LEU A 123 -17.68 31.91 -0.60
C LEU A 123 -16.23 31.60 -0.21
N PHE A 124 -16.00 30.77 0.81
CA PHE A 124 -14.66 30.36 1.20
C PHE A 124 -14.02 29.42 0.18
N ARG A 125 -14.77 28.47 -0.40
CA ARG A 125 -14.27 27.59 -1.47
C ARG A 125 -13.87 28.38 -2.71
N GLU A 126 -14.72 29.32 -3.14
CA GLU A 126 -14.42 30.21 -4.28
C GLU A 126 -13.18 31.07 -3.99
N LYS A 127 -13.06 31.62 -2.77
CA LYS A 127 -11.87 32.37 -2.35
C LYS A 127 -10.61 31.50 -2.26
N ILE A 128 -10.73 30.20 -1.92
CA ILE A 128 -9.58 29.25 -1.90
C ILE A 128 -9.15 28.84 -3.31
N ASP A 129 -10.02 28.91 -4.32
CA ASP A 129 -9.65 28.45 -5.67
C ASP A 129 -8.45 29.23 -6.25
N CYS A 130 -8.24 30.48 -5.83
CA CYS A 130 -7.02 31.21 -6.16
C CYS A 130 -5.76 30.59 -5.51
N LEU A 131 -5.85 30.12 -4.26
CA LEU A 131 -4.75 29.38 -3.61
C LEU A 131 -4.47 28.06 -4.31
N ARG A 132 -5.51 27.28 -4.62
CA ARG A 132 -5.35 26.00 -5.35
C ARG A 132 -4.69 26.21 -6.71
N LEU A 133 -5.10 27.25 -7.44
CA LEU A 133 -4.49 27.60 -8.72
C LEU A 133 -3.02 28.00 -8.54
N ALA A 134 -2.71 28.77 -7.51
CA ALA A 134 -1.34 29.17 -7.17
C ALA A 134 -0.47 27.97 -6.79
N GLU A 135 -0.96 27.06 -5.96
CA GLU A 135 -0.29 25.81 -5.57
C GLU A 135 -0.04 24.91 -6.79
N SER A 136 -1.06 24.71 -7.62
CA SER A 136 -0.95 23.91 -8.84
C SER A 136 0.13 24.47 -9.77
N ARG A 137 0.17 25.78 -9.97
CA ARG A 137 1.20 26.44 -10.79
C ARG A 137 2.58 26.38 -10.17
N LEU A 138 2.69 26.54 -8.86
CA LEU A 138 3.95 26.36 -8.15
C LEU A 138 4.51 24.95 -8.38
N ARG A 139 3.67 23.91 -8.28
CA ARG A 139 4.08 22.54 -8.59
C ARG A 139 4.54 22.37 -10.03
N VAL A 140 3.82 22.95 -11.00
CA VAL A 140 4.23 22.93 -12.40
C VAL A 140 5.61 23.59 -12.58
N MET A 141 5.85 24.73 -11.94
CA MET A 141 7.16 25.40 -11.95
C MET A 141 8.26 24.52 -11.33
N GLN A 142 8.01 23.87 -10.20
CA GLN A 142 8.96 22.96 -9.54
C GLN A 142 9.30 21.75 -10.44
N VAL A 143 8.29 21.11 -11.04
CA VAL A 143 8.49 19.98 -11.96
C VAL A 143 9.26 20.43 -13.21
N ALA A 144 8.92 21.59 -13.79
CA ALA A 144 9.64 22.14 -14.92
C ALA A 144 11.10 22.51 -14.58
N ASN A 145 11.35 22.97 -13.34
CA ASN A 145 12.70 23.26 -12.87
C ASN A 145 13.52 21.97 -12.71
N ALA A 146 12.97 20.96 -12.03
CA ALA A 146 13.63 19.67 -11.86
C ALA A 146 13.90 18.99 -13.22
N ARG A 147 12.97 19.09 -14.17
CA ARG A 147 13.16 18.56 -15.53
C ARG A 147 14.31 19.27 -16.25
N PHE A 148 14.43 20.59 -16.09
CA PHE A 148 15.53 21.35 -16.68
C PHE A 148 16.88 20.94 -16.09
N GLU A 149 16.97 20.74 -14.77
CA GLU A 149 18.18 20.24 -14.10
C GLU A 149 18.57 18.84 -14.61
N GLN A 150 17.60 17.95 -14.79
CA GLN A 150 17.84 16.62 -15.38
C GLN A 150 18.39 16.69 -16.81
N LEU A 151 17.85 17.59 -17.64
CA LEU A 151 18.33 17.79 -19.01
C LEU A 151 19.75 18.36 -19.02
N ALA A 152 20.04 19.37 -18.19
CA ALA A 152 21.38 19.93 -18.06
C ALA A 152 22.42 18.90 -17.58
N LEU A 153 22.04 18.01 -16.64
CA LEU A 153 22.89 16.90 -16.23
C LEU A 153 23.09 15.86 -17.34
N ALA A 154 22.05 15.58 -18.13
CA ALA A 154 22.15 14.65 -19.25
C ALA A 154 23.03 15.20 -20.39
N GLU A 155 22.97 16.50 -20.66
CA GLU A 155 23.85 17.19 -21.62
C GLU A 155 25.30 17.12 -21.18
N ARG A 156 25.61 17.43 -19.92
CA ARG A 156 26.97 17.29 -19.36
C ARG A 156 27.52 15.87 -19.50
N ARG A 157 26.72 14.85 -19.20
CA ARG A 157 27.12 13.45 -19.38
C ARG A 157 27.39 13.10 -20.83
N LYS A 158 26.60 13.63 -21.77
CA LYS A 158 26.85 13.43 -23.21
C LYS A 158 28.14 14.09 -23.66
N GLU A 159 28.43 15.31 -23.19
CA GLU A 159 29.70 15.99 -23.48
C GLU A 159 30.90 15.22 -22.92
N GLU A 160 30.78 14.68 -21.70
CA GLU A 160 31.82 13.81 -21.10
C GLU A 160 32.03 12.53 -21.92
N GLN A 161 30.95 11.85 -22.32
CA GLN A 161 31.01 10.66 -23.17
C GLN A 161 31.65 10.96 -24.53
N GLN A 162 31.31 12.08 -25.17
CA GLN A 162 31.91 12.49 -26.44
C GLN A 162 33.42 12.73 -26.30
N ARG A 163 33.86 13.39 -25.21
CA ARG A 163 35.28 13.59 -24.93
C ARG A 163 36.01 12.26 -24.70
N GLU A 164 35.39 11.33 -23.99
CA GLU A 164 35.94 9.97 -23.80
C GLU A 164 36.03 9.21 -25.13
N GLU A 165 34.99 9.24 -25.95
CA GLU A 165 34.97 8.60 -27.27
C GLU A 165 36.03 9.18 -28.21
N GLU A 166 36.19 10.51 -28.25
CA GLU A 166 37.24 11.20 -29.00
C GLU A 166 38.64 10.78 -28.52
N PHE A 167 38.83 10.71 -27.20
CA PHE A 167 40.09 10.25 -26.60
C PHE A 167 40.42 8.81 -27.00
N PHE A 168 39.46 7.88 -26.89
CA PHE A 168 39.65 6.48 -27.29
C PHE A 168 39.75 6.31 -28.82
N ALA A 169 39.13 7.18 -29.62
CA ALA A 169 39.32 7.20 -31.07
C ALA A 169 40.75 7.60 -31.44
N GLN A 170 41.31 8.63 -30.80
CA GLN A 170 42.71 9.02 -30.98
C GLN A 170 43.66 7.89 -30.59
N GLN A 171 43.43 7.23 -29.46
CA GLN A 171 44.24 6.07 -29.05
C GLN A 171 44.21 4.95 -30.09
N ARG A 172 43.04 4.61 -30.64
CA ARG A 172 42.94 3.58 -31.69
C ARG A 172 43.66 3.96 -32.98
N VAL A 173 43.65 5.24 -33.36
CA VAL A 173 44.40 5.73 -34.53
C VAL A 173 45.90 5.60 -34.30
N GLU A 174 46.40 5.99 -33.12
CA GLU A 174 47.81 5.84 -32.76
C GLU A 174 48.23 4.36 -32.67
N GLU A 175 47.41 3.50 -32.08
CA GLU A 175 47.65 2.05 -32.05
C GLU A 175 47.73 1.45 -33.45
N ASN A 176 46.80 1.80 -34.34
CA ASN A 176 46.80 1.34 -35.73
C ASN A 176 48.02 1.87 -36.49
N ARG A 177 48.42 3.12 -36.25
CA ARG A 177 49.64 3.70 -36.83
C ARG A 177 50.86 2.91 -36.38
N LEU A 178 51.02 2.68 -35.08
CA LEU A 178 52.13 1.90 -34.52
C LEU A 178 52.13 0.45 -35.02
N ALA A 179 50.95 -0.18 -35.16
CA ALA A 179 50.81 -1.51 -35.71
C ALA A 179 51.24 -1.57 -37.18
N ASN A 180 50.83 -0.58 -37.99
CA ASN A 180 51.24 -0.46 -39.39
C ASN A 180 52.76 -0.19 -39.53
N GLU A 181 53.33 0.67 -38.68
CA GLU A 181 54.78 0.92 -38.67
C GLU A 181 55.57 -0.34 -38.30
N ARG A 182 55.08 -1.15 -37.36
CA ARG A 182 55.68 -2.46 -37.04
C ARG A 182 55.56 -3.44 -38.22
N ALA A 183 54.38 -3.57 -38.80
CA ALA A 183 54.15 -4.46 -39.93
C ALA A 183 55.01 -4.09 -41.15
N GLN A 184 55.24 -2.79 -41.41
CA GLN A 184 56.14 -2.34 -42.47
C GLN A 184 57.59 -2.72 -42.18
N LYS A 185 58.08 -2.53 -40.94
CA LYS A 185 59.43 -2.94 -40.54
C LYS A 185 59.63 -4.45 -40.67
N ASP A 186 58.66 -5.25 -40.21
CA ASP A 186 58.71 -6.71 -40.33
C ASP A 186 58.79 -7.13 -41.81
N LEU A 187 58.05 -6.46 -42.69
CA LEU A 187 58.04 -6.73 -44.13
C LEU A 187 59.36 -6.32 -44.82
N GLU A 188 59.97 -5.21 -44.41
CA GLU A 188 61.30 -4.77 -44.86
C GLU A 188 62.39 -5.75 -44.41
N GLU A 189 62.36 -6.19 -43.16
CA GLU A 189 63.30 -7.20 -42.65
C GLU A 189 63.18 -8.52 -43.42
N ASP A 190 61.96 -8.98 -43.67
CA ASP A 190 61.71 -10.18 -44.47
C ASP A 190 62.22 -10.02 -45.90
N TYR A 191 62.07 -8.85 -46.50
CA TYR A 191 62.61 -8.55 -47.83
C TYR A 191 64.15 -8.59 -47.85
N ILE A 192 64.81 -7.97 -46.85
CA ILE A 192 66.27 -8.00 -46.70
C ILE A 192 66.78 -9.44 -46.53
N ARG A 193 66.12 -10.23 -45.67
CA ARG A 193 66.44 -11.65 -45.46
C ARG A 193 66.32 -12.43 -46.77
N LYS A 194 65.24 -12.24 -47.52
CA LYS A 194 65.05 -12.88 -48.83
C LYS A 194 66.13 -12.48 -49.83
N GLN A 195 66.50 -11.20 -49.91
CA GLN A 195 67.58 -10.74 -50.78
C GLN A 195 68.94 -11.37 -50.39
N ALA A 196 69.23 -11.48 -49.09
CA ALA A 196 70.45 -12.10 -48.60
C ALA A 196 70.52 -13.59 -49.01
N VAL A 197 69.41 -14.32 -48.87
CA VAL A 197 69.29 -15.70 -49.33
C VAL A 197 69.53 -15.81 -50.83
N VAL A 198 68.92 -14.94 -51.65
CA VAL A 198 69.12 -14.94 -53.12
C VAL A 198 70.58 -14.67 -53.49
N LYS A 199 71.24 -13.71 -52.83
CA LYS A 199 72.67 -13.43 -53.06
C LYS A 199 73.57 -14.61 -52.66
N ALA A 200 73.29 -15.25 -51.53
CA ALA A 200 74.02 -16.43 -51.07
C ALA A 200 73.84 -17.60 -52.05
N LEU A 201 72.62 -17.82 -52.55
CA LEU A 201 72.34 -18.84 -53.56
C LEU A 201 73.08 -18.55 -54.87
N ALA A 202 73.08 -17.30 -55.33
CA ALA A 202 73.81 -16.89 -56.53
C ALA A 202 75.33 -17.11 -56.39
N ALA A 203 75.90 -16.76 -55.24
CA ALA A 203 77.32 -17.02 -54.95
C ALA A 203 77.63 -18.52 -54.91
N GLN A 204 76.74 -19.33 -54.35
CA GLN A 204 76.89 -20.79 -54.32
C GLN A 204 76.83 -21.39 -55.74
N VAL A 205 75.92 -20.89 -56.58
CA VAL A 205 75.80 -21.31 -57.98
C VAL A 205 77.05 -20.93 -58.78
N GLU A 206 77.57 -19.71 -58.64
CA GLU A 206 78.82 -19.29 -59.28
C GLU A 206 80.04 -20.09 -58.77
N GLY A 207 80.14 -20.32 -57.45
CA GLY A 207 81.18 -21.17 -56.88
C GLY A 207 81.12 -22.62 -57.36
N ASN A 208 79.91 -23.15 -57.63
CA ASN A 208 79.74 -24.47 -58.24
C ASN A 208 80.20 -24.50 -59.71
N LYS A 209 79.89 -23.45 -60.49
CA LYS A 209 80.36 -23.33 -61.88
C LYS A 209 81.88 -23.26 -61.94
N MET A 210 82.51 -22.42 -61.12
CA MET A 210 83.97 -22.29 -61.07
C MET A 210 84.65 -23.61 -60.70
N ARG A 211 84.11 -24.35 -59.71
CA ARG A 211 84.62 -25.68 -59.35
C ARG A 211 84.45 -26.68 -60.49
N ALA A 212 83.34 -26.63 -61.22
CA ALA A 212 83.12 -27.48 -62.39
C ALA A 212 84.10 -27.15 -63.52
N GLU A 213 84.38 -25.87 -63.78
CA GLU A 213 85.36 -25.43 -64.78
C GLU A 213 86.79 -25.80 -64.39
N GLN A 214 87.17 -25.60 -63.11
CA GLN A 214 88.47 -26.03 -62.59
C GLN A 214 88.65 -27.53 -62.71
N HIS A 215 87.64 -28.31 -62.32
CA HIS A 215 87.64 -29.75 -62.47
C HIS A 215 87.78 -30.15 -63.95
N GLN A 216 87.13 -29.45 -64.89
CA GLN A 216 87.32 -29.71 -66.32
C GLN A 216 88.75 -29.36 -66.80
N LEU A 217 89.37 -28.32 -66.26
CA LEU A 217 90.76 -27.96 -66.58
C LEU A 217 91.76 -28.94 -65.97
N GLU A 218 91.52 -29.41 -64.75
CA GLU A 218 92.32 -30.45 -64.09
C GLU A 218 92.22 -31.75 -64.88
N VAL A 219 91.01 -32.18 -65.25
CA VAL A 219 90.81 -33.36 -66.11
C VAL A 219 91.52 -33.20 -67.46
N LYS A 220 91.56 -32.00 -68.05
CA LYS A 220 92.33 -31.74 -69.28
C LYS A 220 93.84 -31.87 -69.05
N LYS A 221 94.37 -31.31 -67.96
CA LYS A 221 95.80 -31.43 -67.61
C LYS A 221 96.19 -32.86 -67.27
N GLU A 222 95.35 -33.58 -66.54
CA GLU A 222 95.52 -34.99 -66.24
C GLU A 222 95.49 -35.82 -67.52
N ASN A 223 94.59 -35.51 -68.46
CA ASN A 223 94.57 -36.18 -69.76
C ASN A 223 95.83 -35.87 -70.60
N GLU A 224 96.35 -34.64 -70.58
CA GLU A 224 97.62 -34.29 -71.25
C GLU A 224 98.83 -34.98 -70.60
N ALA A 225 98.88 -35.02 -69.26
CA ALA A 225 99.91 -35.74 -68.52
C ALA A 225 99.82 -37.25 -68.74
N PHE A 226 98.60 -37.79 -68.81
CA PHE A 226 98.32 -39.18 -69.13
C PHE A 226 98.74 -39.51 -70.56
N CYS A 227 98.51 -38.63 -71.54
CA CYS A 227 99.01 -38.83 -72.90
C CYS A 227 100.55 -38.91 -72.94
N ARG A 228 101.27 -38.08 -72.18
CA ARG A 228 102.75 -38.17 -72.06
C ARG A 228 103.19 -39.45 -71.36
N ALA A 229 102.55 -39.81 -70.25
CA ALA A 229 102.84 -41.03 -69.51
C ALA A 229 102.52 -42.29 -70.33
N VAL A 230 101.48 -42.26 -71.19
CA VAL A 230 101.15 -43.37 -72.10
C VAL A 230 102.16 -43.49 -73.24
N GLU A 231 102.77 -42.41 -73.71
CA GLU A 231 103.88 -42.49 -74.68
C GLU A 231 105.14 -43.11 -74.06
N GLU A 232 105.42 -42.81 -72.79
CA GLU A 232 106.52 -43.41 -72.01
C GLU A 232 106.24 -44.87 -71.59
N GLU A 233 105.02 -45.17 -71.14
CA GLU A 233 104.58 -46.52 -70.76
C GLU A 233 104.35 -47.41 -71.98
N ARG A 234 103.99 -46.91 -73.16
CA ARG A 234 103.93 -47.76 -74.37
C ARG A 234 105.31 -48.29 -74.77
N ALA A 235 106.39 -47.59 -74.41
CA ALA A 235 107.76 -48.09 -74.57
C ALA A 235 108.13 -49.13 -73.49
N ALA A 236 107.55 -49.06 -72.29
CA ALA A 236 107.86 -49.96 -71.16
C ALA A 236 106.91 -51.19 -71.02
N GLU A 237 105.62 -51.03 -71.34
CA GLU A 237 104.58 -52.06 -71.19
C GLU A 237 104.64 -53.15 -72.27
N ALA A 238 105.37 -52.93 -73.37
CA ALA A 238 105.66 -54.00 -74.32
C ALA A 238 106.40 -55.16 -73.65
N GLN A 239 107.11 -54.92 -72.54
CA GLN A 239 107.84 -55.94 -71.79
C GLN A 239 107.04 -56.50 -70.60
N LYS A 240 106.17 -55.72 -69.93
CA LYS A 240 105.48 -56.16 -68.69
C LYS A 240 104.12 -56.83 -68.90
N LYS A 241 103.50 -56.71 -70.08
CA LYS A 241 102.17 -57.31 -70.37
C LYS A 241 102.13 -58.84 -70.38
N MET A 242 103.29 -59.51 -70.42
CA MET A 242 103.34 -60.98 -70.32
C MET A 242 103.22 -61.51 -68.88
N GLU A 243 103.63 -60.75 -67.86
CA GLU A 243 103.68 -61.26 -66.48
C GLU A 243 102.40 -60.94 -65.67
N ALA A 244 101.72 -59.82 -65.93
CA ALA A 244 100.57 -59.38 -65.12
C ALA A 244 99.24 -60.16 -65.37
N ARG A 245 99.12 -60.92 -66.47
CA ARG A 245 97.89 -61.68 -66.77
C ARG A 245 97.65 -62.84 -65.81
N ILE A 246 98.67 -63.34 -65.12
CA ILE A 246 98.53 -64.48 -64.20
C ILE A 246 98.07 -64.02 -62.80
N ALA A 247 98.45 -62.82 -62.35
CA ALA A 247 98.12 -62.33 -61.01
C ALA A 247 96.66 -61.84 -60.84
N ARG A 248 96.04 -61.27 -61.88
CA ARG A 248 94.68 -60.68 -61.79
C ARG A 248 93.54 -61.68 -61.61
N ALA A 249 93.76 -62.97 -61.93
CA ALA A 249 92.72 -63.99 -61.82
C ALA A 249 92.40 -64.39 -60.37
N ALA A 250 93.30 -64.16 -59.40
CA ALA A 250 93.09 -64.53 -58.00
C ALA A 250 92.22 -63.51 -57.23
N LEU A 251 92.40 -62.21 -57.49
CA LEU A 251 91.78 -61.13 -56.71
C LEU A 251 90.28 -60.92 -57.01
N ALA A 252 89.80 -61.43 -58.16
CA ALA A 252 88.41 -61.27 -58.58
C ALA A 252 87.40 -62.12 -57.79
N LYS A 253 87.84 -63.20 -57.11
CA LYS A 253 86.93 -64.06 -56.34
C LYS A 253 86.48 -63.42 -55.02
N GLU A 254 87.37 -62.72 -54.32
CA GLU A 254 87.10 -62.11 -53.01
C GLU A 254 86.07 -60.95 -53.06
N MET A 255 86.00 -60.21 -54.18
CA MET A 255 85.07 -59.08 -54.34
C MET A 255 83.60 -59.49 -54.56
N SER A 256 83.34 -60.75 -54.91
CA SER A 256 81.97 -61.24 -55.16
C SER A 256 81.21 -61.52 -53.87
N GLU A 257 81.87 -62.08 -52.86
CA GLU A 257 81.26 -62.45 -51.57
C GLU A 257 80.87 -61.22 -50.73
N PHE A 258 81.66 -60.14 -50.78
CA PHE A 258 81.36 -58.89 -50.06
C PHE A 258 80.10 -58.17 -50.59
N ASN A 259 79.83 -58.27 -51.89
CA ASN A 259 78.69 -57.59 -52.51
C ASN A 259 77.33 -58.25 -52.19
N GLU A 260 77.29 -59.54 -51.90
CA GLU A 260 76.06 -60.24 -51.54
C GLU A 260 75.58 -59.87 -50.12
N GLN A 261 76.51 -59.66 -49.19
CA GLN A 261 76.20 -59.22 -47.81
C GLN A 261 75.58 -57.81 -47.76
N LEU A 262 75.99 -56.91 -48.66
CA LEU A 262 75.45 -55.54 -48.68
C LEU A 262 73.97 -55.49 -49.14
N ARG A 263 73.55 -56.44 -49.99
CA ARG A 263 72.19 -56.50 -50.53
C ARG A 263 71.18 -57.03 -49.51
N THR A 264 71.58 -57.97 -48.65
CA THR A 264 70.69 -58.51 -47.61
C THR A 264 70.40 -57.49 -46.51
N ALA A 265 71.41 -56.68 -46.13
CA ALA A 265 71.23 -55.60 -45.15
C ALA A 265 70.21 -54.53 -45.61
N ARG A 266 70.27 -54.07 -46.88
CA ARG A 266 69.31 -53.07 -47.40
C ARG A 266 67.86 -53.55 -47.41
N ARG A 267 67.61 -54.85 -47.65
CA ARG A 267 66.24 -55.38 -47.67
C ARG A 267 65.61 -55.38 -46.27
N GLN A 268 66.39 -55.69 -45.24
CA GLN A 268 65.91 -55.70 -43.86
C GLN A 268 65.52 -54.30 -43.35
N GLU A 269 66.29 -53.27 -43.72
CA GLU A 269 65.96 -51.88 -43.37
C GLU A 269 64.65 -51.41 -44.01
N TYR A 270 64.41 -51.78 -45.27
CA TYR A 270 63.19 -51.39 -45.99
C TYR A 270 61.92 -52.02 -45.38
N GLU A 271 62.01 -53.26 -44.89
CA GLU A 271 60.90 -53.95 -44.23
C GLU A 271 60.58 -53.40 -42.84
N ARG A 272 61.55 -52.81 -42.13
CA ARG A 272 61.33 -52.14 -40.84
C ARG A 272 60.54 -50.85 -40.99
N LEU A 273 60.96 -49.99 -41.92
CA LEU A 273 60.27 -48.73 -42.24
C LEU A 273 58.79 -48.94 -42.60
N GLN A 274 58.47 -49.95 -43.42
CA GLN A 274 57.07 -50.25 -43.78
C GLN A 274 56.20 -50.71 -42.60
N LYS A 275 56.79 -51.33 -41.57
CA LYS A 275 56.04 -51.73 -40.37
C LYS A 275 55.75 -50.53 -39.48
N GLU A 276 56.72 -49.64 -39.31
CA GLU A 276 56.58 -48.41 -38.54
C GLU A 276 55.50 -47.49 -39.13
N ASP A 277 55.50 -47.30 -40.45
CA ASP A 277 54.49 -46.46 -41.13
C ASP A 277 53.06 -46.99 -40.95
N ARG A 278 52.87 -48.32 -40.93
CA ARG A 278 51.55 -48.94 -40.70
C ARG A 278 51.05 -48.72 -39.28
N GLU A 279 51.91 -48.87 -38.28
CA GLU A 279 51.56 -48.65 -36.88
C GLU A 279 51.17 -47.19 -36.60
N VAL A 280 51.82 -46.23 -37.27
CA VAL A 280 51.50 -44.80 -37.15
C VAL A 280 50.12 -44.49 -37.74
N LEU A 281 49.78 -45.06 -38.89
CA LEU A 281 48.46 -44.90 -39.51
C LEU A 281 47.34 -45.52 -38.66
N ASP A 282 47.55 -46.70 -38.10
CA ASP A 282 46.55 -47.36 -37.25
C ASP A 282 46.25 -46.56 -35.97
N ARG A 283 47.26 -45.91 -35.37
CA ARG A 283 47.06 -45.01 -34.21
C ARG A 283 46.23 -43.78 -34.58
N MET A 284 46.52 -43.12 -35.70
CA MET A 284 45.76 -41.95 -36.14
C MET A 284 44.29 -42.29 -36.45
N LEU A 285 44.02 -43.46 -37.04
CA LEU A 285 42.65 -43.92 -37.30
C LEU A 285 41.90 -44.22 -36.00
N ALA A 286 42.57 -44.76 -34.98
CA ALA A 286 41.98 -44.98 -33.66
C ALA A 286 41.62 -43.64 -32.97
N GLU A 287 42.51 -42.65 -33.01
CA GLU A 287 42.26 -41.31 -32.45
C GLU A 287 41.08 -40.61 -33.13
N LEU A 288 40.99 -40.66 -34.46
CA LEU A 288 39.86 -40.11 -35.20
C LEU A 288 38.54 -40.80 -34.85
N ALA A 289 38.55 -42.14 -34.68
CA ALA A 289 37.37 -42.89 -34.28
C ALA A 289 36.89 -42.53 -32.86
N GLU A 290 37.81 -42.28 -31.93
CA GLU A 290 37.49 -41.80 -30.57
C GLU A 290 36.90 -40.39 -30.59
N GLN A 291 37.49 -39.47 -31.37
CA GLN A 291 36.97 -38.10 -31.54
C GLN A 291 35.55 -38.10 -32.12
N GLU A 292 35.27 -38.93 -33.12
CA GLU A 292 33.91 -39.07 -33.67
C GLU A 292 32.91 -39.62 -32.63
N GLN A 293 33.33 -40.56 -31.77
CA GLN A 293 32.50 -41.08 -30.69
C GLN A 293 32.20 -40.00 -29.65
N GLU A 294 33.19 -39.18 -29.27
CA GLU A 294 32.99 -38.05 -28.37
C GLU A 294 32.05 -36.99 -28.95
N GLU A 295 32.21 -36.63 -30.23
CA GLU A 295 31.31 -35.70 -30.89
C GLU A 295 29.87 -36.23 -30.91
N LYS A 296 29.68 -37.52 -31.21
CA LYS A 296 28.36 -38.17 -31.20
C LYS A 296 27.74 -38.12 -29.80
N ARG A 297 28.52 -38.35 -28.73
CA ARG A 297 28.07 -38.21 -27.33
C ARG A 297 27.69 -36.78 -26.99
N ARG A 298 28.54 -35.79 -27.29
CA ARG A 298 28.27 -34.36 -27.07
C ARG A 298 27.00 -33.91 -27.81
N LYS A 299 26.82 -34.33 -29.07
CA LYS A 299 25.60 -34.05 -29.85
C LYS A 299 24.36 -34.70 -29.22
N HIS A 300 24.48 -35.91 -28.69
CA HIS A 300 23.40 -36.59 -27.96
C HIS A 300 23.03 -35.88 -26.65
N GLU A 301 24.02 -35.46 -25.87
CA GLU A 301 23.84 -34.71 -24.61
C GLU A 301 23.21 -33.35 -24.87
N LEU A 302 23.68 -32.59 -25.87
CA LEU A 302 23.09 -31.32 -26.26
C LEU A 302 21.61 -31.47 -26.67
N ARG A 303 21.28 -32.53 -27.43
CA ARG A 303 19.89 -32.84 -27.79
C ARG A 303 19.05 -33.25 -26.58
N ALA A 304 19.61 -34.00 -25.63
CA ALA A 304 18.93 -34.37 -24.40
C ALA A 304 18.65 -33.14 -23.53
N ASN A 305 19.64 -32.26 -23.35
CA ASN A 305 19.53 -31.02 -22.61
C ASN A 305 18.53 -30.04 -23.26
N ALA A 306 18.56 -29.91 -24.59
CA ALA A 306 17.59 -29.09 -25.32
C ALA A 306 16.14 -29.62 -25.14
N ARG A 307 15.94 -30.95 -25.14
CA ARG A 307 14.63 -31.57 -24.84
C ARG A 307 14.19 -31.34 -23.40
N LEU A 308 15.11 -31.40 -22.43
CA LEU A 308 14.81 -31.11 -21.03
C LEU A 308 14.41 -29.64 -20.84
N HIS A 309 15.19 -28.71 -21.42
CA HIS A 309 14.89 -27.29 -21.40
C HIS A 309 13.53 -26.98 -22.04
N LEU A 310 13.21 -27.59 -23.19
CA LEU A 310 11.90 -27.42 -23.83
C LEU A 310 10.76 -27.90 -22.91
N LYS A 311 10.89 -29.07 -22.28
CA LYS A 311 9.91 -29.59 -21.31
C LYS A 311 9.75 -28.68 -20.10
N GLU A 312 10.82 -28.05 -19.64
CA GLU A 312 10.79 -27.12 -18.51
C GLU A 312 10.11 -25.81 -18.89
N VAL A 313 10.36 -25.28 -20.08
CA VAL A 313 9.63 -24.14 -20.64
C VAL A 313 8.14 -24.46 -20.80
N GLU A 314 7.79 -25.65 -21.33
CA GLU A 314 6.40 -26.11 -21.42
C GLU A 314 5.72 -26.21 -20.05
N ARG A 315 6.42 -26.74 -19.03
CA ARG A 315 5.92 -26.78 -17.65
C ARG A 315 5.69 -25.38 -17.08
N GLN A 316 6.64 -24.46 -17.27
CA GLN A 316 6.48 -23.07 -16.80
C GLN A 316 5.33 -22.37 -17.51
N MET A 317 5.15 -22.60 -18.81
CA MET A 317 4.02 -22.07 -19.57
C MET A 317 2.68 -22.64 -19.09
N ASN A 318 2.61 -23.94 -18.81
CA ASN A 318 1.42 -24.58 -18.27
C ASN A 318 1.09 -24.10 -16.85
N GLN A 319 2.10 -23.97 -15.98
CA GLN A 319 1.93 -23.39 -14.65
C GLN A 319 1.40 -21.95 -14.73
N ARG A 320 1.98 -21.11 -15.61
CA ARG A 320 1.46 -19.75 -15.83
C ARG A 320 0.02 -19.74 -16.34
N LYS A 321 -0.36 -20.68 -17.20
CA LYS A 321 -1.75 -20.82 -17.66
C LYS A 321 -2.67 -21.24 -16.52
N GLU A 322 -2.27 -22.21 -15.71
CA GLU A 322 -3.03 -22.65 -14.52
C GLU A 322 -3.17 -21.51 -13.50
N ASP A 323 -2.10 -20.74 -13.27
CA ASP A 323 -2.12 -19.56 -12.39
C ASP A 323 -3.06 -18.48 -12.92
N MET A 324 -3.02 -18.20 -14.22
CA MET A 324 -3.93 -17.25 -14.87
C MET A 324 -5.39 -17.74 -14.81
N GLU A 325 -5.64 -19.01 -15.11
CA GLU A 325 -6.98 -19.63 -14.98
C GLU A 325 -7.49 -19.60 -13.53
N ASN A 326 -6.61 -19.79 -12.55
CA ASN A 326 -6.96 -19.70 -11.13
C ASN A 326 -7.27 -18.25 -10.72
N LEU A 327 -6.51 -17.28 -11.21
CA LEU A 327 -6.80 -15.86 -11.01
C LEU A 327 -8.12 -15.45 -11.67
N ASP A 328 -8.39 -15.91 -12.89
CA ASP A 328 -9.64 -15.69 -13.59
C ASP A 328 -10.83 -16.31 -12.84
N LYS A 329 -10.70 -17.54 -12.32
CA LYS A 329 -11.71 -18.17 -11.45
C LYS A 329 -11.96 -17.35 -10.18
N LEU A 330 -10.92 -16.86 -9.52
CA LEU A 330 -11.06 -16.01 -8.33
C LEU A 330 -11.80 -14.70 -8.66
N TRP A 331 -11.49 -14.09 -9.81
CA TRP A 331 -12.19 -12.90 -10.29
C TRP A 331 -13.65 -13.19 -10.65
N GLU A 332 -13.94 -14.34 -11.29
CA GLU A 332 -15.30 -14.78 -11.56
C GLU A 332 -16.09 -15.02 -10.27
N GLU A 333 -15.49 -15.67 -9.26
CA GLU A 333 -16.11 -15.87 -7.95
C GLU A 333 -16.38 -14.54 -7.23
N GLU A 334 -15.45 -13.60 -7.23
CA GLU A 334 -15.64 -12.28 -6.63
C GLU A 334 -16.71 -11.47 -7.38
N ASN A 335 -16.68 -11.49 -8.71
CA ASN A 335 -17.71 -10.88 -9.54
C ASN A 335 -19.09 -11.50 -9.29
N ASN A 336 -19.17 -12.83 -9.17
CA ASN A 336 -20.40 -13.55 -8.84
C ASN A 336 -20.91 -13.15 -7.45
N LYS A 337 -20.04 -13.06 -6.43
CA LYS A 337 -20.43 -12.58 -5.08
C LYS A 337 -20.94 -11.14 -5.12
N VAL A 338 -20.34 -10.26 -5.92
CA VAL A 338 -20.81 -8.87 -6.09
C VAL A 338 -22.15 -8.84 -6.81
N TRP A 339 -22.33 -9.65 -7.85
CA TRP A 339 -23.60 -9.79 -8.58
C TRP A 339 -24.71 -10.36 -7.70
N GLU A 340 -24.45 -11.41 -6.92
CA GLU A 340 -25.41 -11.97 -5.96
C GLU A 340 -25.85 -10.93 -4.92
N LYS A 341 -24.90 -10.14 -4.39
CA LYS A 341 -25.24 -9.03 -3.47
C LYS A 341 -26.11 -7.97 -4.15
N ARG A 342 -25.78 -7.60 -5.40
CA ARG A 342 -26.55 -6.64 -6.18
C ARG A 342 -27.94 -7.17 -6.50
N GLU A 343 -28.06 -8.45 -6.84
CA GLU A 343 -29.31 -9.12 -7.15
C GLU A 343 -30.17 -9.29 -5.90
N ALA A 344 -29.58 -9.65 -4.75
CA ALA A 344 -30.26 -9.69 -3.46
C ALA A 344 -30.78 -8.32 -3.05
N HIS A 345 -29.98 -7.26 -3.24
CA HIS A 345 -30.42 -5.88 -2.99
C HIS A 345 -31.57 -5.48 -3.91
N TRP A 346 -31.48 -5.81 -5.19
CA TRP A 346 -32.52 -5.55 -6.17
C TRP A 346 -33.82 -6.31 -5.86
N ARG A 347 -33.75 -7.60 -5.51
CA ARG A 347 -34.92 -8.39 -5.08
C ARG A 347 -35.55 -7.81 -3.83
N ALA A 348 -34.75 -7.40 -2.84
CA ALA A 348 -35.25 -6.77 -1.61
C ALA A 348 -35.93 -5.41 -1.90
N ASP A 349 -35.39 -4.63 -2.83
CA ASP A 349 -35.99 -3.36 -3.25
C ASP A 349 -37.29 -3.58 -4.05
N GLU A 350 -37.30 -4.56 -4.94
CA GLU A 350 -38.49 -4.95 -5.71
C GLU A 350 -39.60 -5.50 -4.78
N GLU A 351 -39.25 -6.25 -3.74
CA GLU A 351 -40.18 -6.68 -2.68
C GLU A 351 -40.72 -5.49 -1.88
N LYS A 352 -39.88 -4.53 -1.50
CA LYS A 352 -40.31 -3.29 -0.83
C LYS A 352 -41.25 -2.50 -1.73
N ARG A 353 -40.95 -2.39 -3.03
CA ARG A 353 -41.79 -1.73 -4.02
C ARG A 353 -43.13 -2.43 -4.19
N ARG A 354 -43.16 -3.77 -4.23
CA ARG A 354 -44.40 -4.56 -4.26
C ARG A 354 -45.22 -4.40 -2.97
N LYS A 355 -44.60 -4.39 -1.80
CA LYS A 355 -45.26 -4.12 -0.51
C LYS A 355 -45.83 -2.70 -0.47
N LEU A 356 -45.05 -1.70 -0.90
CA LEU A 356 -45.49 -0.32 -1.00
C LEU A 356 -46.68 -0.18 -1.96
N LEU A 357 -46.61 -0.77 -3.15
CA LEU A 357 -47.71 -0.78 -4.12
C LEU A 357 -48.97 -1.44 -3.53
N ARG A 358 -48.83 -2.57 -2.82
CA ARG A 358 -49.94 -3.23 -2.13
C ARG A 358 -50.56 -2.33 -1.06
N ASN A 359 -49.73 -1.66 -0.25
CA ASN A 359 -50.20 -0.72 0.77
C ASN A 359 -50.90 0.50 0.15
N VAL A 360 -50.35 1.07 -0.92
CA VAL A 360 -50.97 2.16 -1.68
C VAL A 360 -52.33 1.76 -2.22
N LEU A 361 -52.47 0.55 -2.77
CA LEU A 361 -53.76 0.04 -3.25
C LEU A 361 -54.77 -0.18 -2.12
N ILE A 362 -54.33 -0.69 -0.95
CA ILE A 362 -55.19 -0.85 0.23
C ILE A 362 -55.67 0.50 0.75
N VAL A 363 -54.75 1.45 0.97
CA VAL A 363 -55.06 2.81 1.43
C VAL A 363 -55.97 3.51 0.43
N ARG A 364 -55.72 3.36 -0.88
CA ARG A 364 -56.57 3.95 -1.92
C ARG A 364 -57.97 3.35 -1.91
N ARG A 365 -58.11 2.03 -1.72
CA ARG A 365 -59.40 1.36 -1.57
C ARG A 365 -60.16 1.89 -0.35
N GLN A 366 -59.47 2.08 0.77
CA GLN A 366 -60.05 2.61 2.01
C GLN A 366 -60.49 4.07 1.85
N GLN A 367 -59.65 4.94 1.28
CA GLN A 367 -60.00 6.34 0.99
C GLN A 367 -61.24 6.46 0.10
N VAL A 368 -61.44 5.55 -0.87
CA VAL A 368 -62.63 5.55 -1.73
C VAL A 368 -63.88 5.13 -0.94
N LEU A 369 -63.76 4.21 0.02
CA LEU A 369 -64.85 3.82 0.91
C LEU A 369 -65.18 4.95 1.91
N ASP A 370 -64.17 5.53 2.55
CA ASP A 370 -64.32 6.61 3.53
C ASP A 370 -64.95 7.85 2.90
N LYS A 371 -64.52 8.24 1.68
CA LYS A 371 -65.14 9.36 0.95
C LYS A 371 -66.61 9.11 0.64
N ARG A 372 -66.98 7.89 0.21
CA ARG A 372 -68.39 7.52 -0.03
C ARG A 372 -69.22 7.55 1.25
N GLN A 373 -68.61 7.29 2.41
CA GLN A 373 -69.30 7.35 3.70
C GLN A 373 -69.44 8.79 4.20
N GLN A 374 -68.39 9.61 4.08
CA GLN A 374 -68.43 11.04 4.38
C GLN A 374 -69.45 11.80 3.52
N GLU A 375 -69.55 11.49 2.23
CA GLU A 375 -70.56 12.08 1.34
C GLU A 375 -71.99 11.73 1.79
N LYS A 376 -72.23 10.53 2.32
CA LYS A 376 -73.54 10.16 2.89
C LYS A 376 -73.83 10.92 4.19
N GLU A 377 -72.87 10.94 5.12
CA GLU A 377 -73.02 11.64 6.41
C GLU A 377 -73.17 13.16 6.24
N ALA A 378 -72.48 13.76 5.27
CA ALA A 378 -72.58 15.20 5.00
C ALA A 378 -73.97 15.59 4.47
N VAL A 379 -74.60 14.74 3.66
CA VAL A 379 -75.98 14.96 3.20
C VAL A 379 -76.96 14.87 4.38
N GLU A 380 -76.81 13.89 5.26
CA GLU A 380 -77.65 13.75 6.46
C GLU A 380 -77.51 14.95 7.42
N ARG A 381 -76.29 15.42 7.69
CA ARG A 381 -76.05 16.58 8.58
C ARG A 381 -76.61 17.88 8.01
N ALA A 382 -76.48 18.11 6.71
CA ALA A 382 -77.01 19.30 6.06
C ALA A 382 -78.54 19.39 6.11
N GLU A 383 -79.24 18.24 6.19
CA GLU A 383 -80.69 18.21 6.38
C GLU A 383 -81.09 18.57 7.82
N VAL A 384 -80.32 18.14 8.82
CA VAL A 384 -80.54 18.48 10.25
C VAL A 384 -80.30 19.97 10.52
N GLU A 385 -79.17 20.52 10.07
CA GLU A 385 -78.83 21.93 10.29
C GLU A 385 -79.85 22.90 9.67
N ARG A 386 -80.45 22.53 8.52
CA ARG A 386 -81.55 23.31 7.92
C ARG A 386 -82.81 23.32 8.77
N GLN A 387 -83.09 22.27 9.54
CA GLN A 387 -84.24 22.22 10.46
C GLN A 387 -83.99 23.10 11.69
N GLU A 388 -82.78 23.05 12.25
CA GLU A 388 -82.40 23.83 13.44
C GLU A 388 -82.38 25.34 13.17
N PHE A 389 -81.89 25.76 12.00
CA PHE A 389 -81.84 27.18 11.64
C PHE A 389 -83.25 27.80 11.51
N ARG A 390 -84.25 27.03 11.09
CA ARG A 390 -85.66 27.49 11.07
C ARG A 390 -86.20 27.75 12.48
N ASN A 391 -85.74 26.99 13.47
CA ASN A 391 -86.18 27.13 14.86
C ASN A 391 -85.58 28.38 15.54
N MET A 392 -84.34 28.75 15.19
CA MET A 392 -83.64 29.91 15.80
C MET A 392 -84.18 31.28 15.37
N ILE A 393 -84.75 31.40 14.16
CA ILE A 393 -85.30 32.69 13.67
C ILE A 393 -86.50 33.16 14.51
N ALA A 394 -87.20 32.27 15.23
CA ALA A 394 -88.40 32.61 15.99
C ALA A 394 -88.14 33.37 17.32
N GLY A 395 -86.89 33.50 17.79
CA GLY A 395 -86.60 33.92 19.18
C GLY A 395 -85.88 35.25 19.42
N LEU A 396 -85.64 36.09 18.41
CA LEU A 396 -84.56 37.10 18.45
C LEU A 396 -84.97 38.60 18.53
N ALA A 397 -86.12 38.95 19.11
CA ALA A 397 -86.49 40.37 19.29
C ALA A 397 -86.52 40.74 20.78
N ASP A 398 -85.36 41.15 21.34
CA ASP A 398 -85.24 42.16 22.43
C ASP A 398 -83.80 42.38 22.99
N ILE A 399 -82.73 41.94 22.32
CA ILE A 399 -81.33 42.17 22.78
C ILE A 399 -80.71 43.49 22.23
N ASP A 400 -81.39 44.16 21.31
CA ASP A 400 -80.77 45.13 20.40
C ASP A 400 -80.41 46.50 21.03
N ALA A 401 -80.96 46.82 22.20
CA ALA A 401 -80.69 48.09 22.90
C ALA A 401 -79.42 48.03 23.77
N MET A 402 -79.09 46.87 24.35
CA MET A 402 -77.92 46.72 25.23
C MET A 402 -76.59 46.69 24.45
N GLU A 403 -76.60 46.19 23.21
CA GLU A 403 -75.38 46.05 22.41
C GLU A 403 -74.76 47.40 21.99
N ARG A 404 -75.58 48.45 21.81
CA ARG A 404 -75.09 49.73 21.29
C ARG A 404 -74.17 50.45 22.27
N ALA A 405 -74.45 50.38 23.57
CA ALA A 405 -73.60 50.99 24.59
C ALA A 405 -72.26 50.25 24.76
N GLN A 406 -72.27 48.91 24.65
CA GLN A 406 -71.06 48.08 24.73
C GLN A 406 -70.11 48.35 23.56
N ARG A 407 -70.64 48.53 22.34
CA ARG A 407 -69.84 48.81 21.14
C ARG A 407 -68.98 50.08 21.25
N PHE A 408 -69.48 51.13 21.91
CA PHE A 408 -68.75 52.40 22.05
C PHE A 408 -67.57 52.30 23.02
N ALA A 409 -67.72 51.60 24.14
CA ALA A 409 -66.63 51.39 25.11
C ALA A 409 -65.48 50.58 24.49
N VAL A 410 -65.82 49.50 23.77
CA VAL A 410 -64.86 48.63 23.07
C VAL A 410 -64.06 49.40 22.02
N ALA A 411 -64.68 50.33 21.29
CA ALA A 411 -63.99 51.13 20.27
C ALA A 411 -62.86 52.00 20.85
N LYS A 412 -63.05 52.60 22.03
CA LYS A 412 -62.00 53.41 22.69
C LYS A 412 -60.82 52.57 23.19
N GLU A 413 -61.09 51.39 23.73
CA GLU A 413 -60.04 50.45 24.18
C GLU A 413 -59.22 49.95 22.98
N ASN A 414 -59.90 49.65 21.86
CA ASN A 414 -59.25 49.26 20.62
C ASN A 414 -58.29 50.33 20.08
N GLN A 415 -58.63 51.61 20.17
CA GLN A 415 -57.75 52.70 19.73
C GLN A 415 -56.43 52.74 20.52
N LYS A 416 -56.50 52.68 21.87
CA LYS A 416 -55.31 52.63 22.73
C LYS A 416 -54.46 51.39 22.47
N TYR A 417 -55.12 50.25 22.26
CA TYR A 417 -54.45 49.00 21.91
C TYR A 417 -53.69 49.11 20.58
N LEU A 418 -54.31 49.74 19.57
CA LEU A 418 -53.68 49.97 18.26
C LEU A 418 -52.41 50.84 18.36
N GLU A 419 -52.47 51.94 19.12
CA GLU A 419 -51.31 52.82 19.35
C GLU A 419 -50.14 52.06 20.00
N SER A 420 -50.45 51.22 21.00
CA SER A 420 -49.45 50.37 21.66
C SER A 420 -48.84 49.31 20.73
N GLN A 421 -49.65 48.75 19.81
CA GLN A 421 -49.16 47.83 18.78
C GLN A 421 -48.24 48.53 17.78
N VAL A 422 -48.58 49.76 17.36
CA VAL A 422 -47.75 50.55 16.43
C VAL A 422 -46.39 50.86 17.06
N GLN A 423 -46.37 51.26 18.34
CA GLN A 423 -45.11 51.52 19.07
C GLN A 423 -44.24 50.27 19.18
N ARG A 424 -44.81 49.12 19.57
CA ARG A 424 -44.09 47.83 19.63
C ARG A 424 -43.52 47.44 18.26
N ARG A 425 -44.32 47.56 17.21
CA ARG A 425 -43.89 47.24 15.85
C ARG A 425 -42.77 48.17 15.37
N ASN A 426 -42.77 49.44 15.76
CA ASN A 426 -41.69 50.37 15.44
C ASN A 426 -40.40 50.04 16.19
N ALA A 427 -40.48 49.70 17.48
CA ALA A 427 -39.34 49.24 18.27
C ALA A 427 -38.73 47.94 17.70
N GLU A 428 -39.57 46.94 17.35
CA GLU A 428 -39.12 45.70 16.70
C GLU A 428 -38.40 45.98 15.37
N LYS A 429 -38.90 46.92 14.55
CA LYS A 429 -38.25 47.32 13.30
C LYS A 429 -36.89 48.01 13.53
N GLU A 430 -36.74 48.75 14.62
CA GLU A 430 -35.47 49.38 14.98
C GLU A 430 -34.46 48.34 15.49
N GLU A 431 -34.88 47.40 16.34
CA GLU A 431 -34.03 46.28 16.78
C GLU A 431 -33.58 45.41 15.60
N VAL A 432 -34.48 45.09 14.67
CA VAL A 432 -34.13 44.35 13.45
C VAL A 432 -33.13 45.13 12.59
N ARG A 433 -33.29 46.45 12.45
CA ARG A 433 -32.32 47.30 11.73
C ARG A 433 -30.95 47.31 12.41
N MET A 434 -30.90 47.40 13.73
CA MET A 434 -29.65 47.36 14.49
C MET A 434 -28.97 46.00 14.42
N ALA A 435 -29.72 44.90 14.56
CA ALA A 435 -29.23 43.54 14.41
C ALA A 435 -28.70 43.26 12.99
N MET A 436 -29.34 43.82 11.96
CA MET A 436 -28.85 43.71 10.58
C MET A 436 -27.52 44.45 10.39
N LYS A 437 -27.36 45.64 10.98
CA LYS A 437 -26.09 46.39 10.93
C LYS A 437 -24.96 45.63 11.64
N THR A 438 -25.20 45.07 12.81
CA THR A 438 -24.18 44.31 13.56
C THR A 438 -23.83 42.98 12.89
N ALA A 439 -24.80 42.31 12.27
CA ALA A 439 -24.54 41.12 11.47
C ALA A 439 -23.66 41.43 10.24
N LEU A 440 -23.95 42.53 9.53
CA LEU A 440 -23.16 42.96 8.38
C LEU A 440 -21.70 43.29 8.76
N THR A 441 -21.49 43.97 9.89
CA THR A 441 -20.13 44.25 10.37
C THR A 441 -19.38 42.98 10.76
N ALA A 442 -20.04 42.04 11.44
CA ALA A 442 -19.43 40.75 11.81
C ALA A 442 -19.10 39.88 10.59
N GLU A 443 -19.93 39.92 9.54
CA GLU A 443 -19.62 39.27 8.26
C GLU A 443 -18.39 39.91 7.60
N GLN A 444 -18.33 41.23 7.53
CA GLN A 444 -17.18 41.95 6.96
C GLN A 444 -15.86 41.67 7.72
N GLU A 445 -15.90 41.55 9.04
CA GLU A 445 -14.73 41.17 9.85
C GLU A 445 -14.24 39.76 9.52
N LYS A 446 -15.17 38.79 9.43
CA LYS A 446 -14.81 37.42 9.04
C LYS A 446 -14.23 37.37 7.63
N GLU A 447 -14.80 38.12 6.69
CA GLU A 447 -14.28 38.20 5.33
C GLU A 447 -12.87 38.80 5.27
N LYS A 448 -12.58 39.82 6.09
CA LYS A 448 -11.24 40.39 6.22
C LYS A 448 -10.24 39.36 6.75
N VAL A 449 -10.59 38.63 7.80
CA VAL A 449 -9.73 37.56 8.35
C VAL A 449 -9.44 36.48 7.31
N HIS A 450 -10.45 36.05 6.56
CA HIS A 450 -10.26 35.08 5.48
C HIS A 450 -9.38 35.64 4.35
N ALA A 451 -9.59 36.89 3.94
CA ALA A 451 -8.79 37.53 2.90
C ALA A 451 -7.32 37.72 3.33
N GLU A 452 -7.06 38.08 4.58
CA GLU A 452 -5.70 38.17 5.13
C GLU A 452 -5.01 36.81 5.18
N ARG A 453 -5.72 35.76 5.60
CA ARG A 453 -5.18 34.40 5.60
C ARG A 453 -4.78 33.96 4.19
N ILE A 454 -5.65 34.19 3.21
CA ILE A 454 -5.38 33.88 1.80
C ILE A 454 -4.16 34.66 1.29
N LYS A 455 -4.06 35.97 1.61
CA LYS A 455 -2.89 36.78 1.22
C LYS A 455 -1.58 36.20 1.78
N ARG A 456 -1.55 35.84 3.07
CA ARG A 456 -0.37 35.22 3.70
C ARG A 456 0.00 33.89 3.05
N GLU A 457 -0.98 33.05 2.73
CA GLU A 457 -0.75 31.78 2.06
C GLU A 457 -0.22 31.97 0.63
N ILE A 458 -0.74 32.96 -0.13
CA ILE A 458 -0.20 33.33 -1.45
C ILE A 458 1.25 33.82 -1.34
N GLU A 459 1.57 34.69 -0.37
CA GLU A 459 2.93 35.17 -0.16
C GLU A 459 3.92 34.05 0.17
N ASN A 460 3.49 33.05 0.95
CA ASN A 460 4.31 31.87 1.25
C ASN A 460 4.57 31.02 0.00
N LEU A 461 3.55 30.83 -0.86
CA LEU A 461 3.71 30.12 -2.13
C LEU A 461 4.61 30.88 -3.11
N GLU A 462 4.52 32.21 -3.13
CA GLU A 462 5.38 33.09 -3.93
C GLU A 462 6.86 32.97 -3.50
N ARG A 463 7.14 32.85 -2.20
CA ARG A 463 8.51 32.60 -1.68
C ARG A 463 9.06 31.21 -2.02
N ALA A 464 8.19 30.21 -2.17
CA ALA A 464 8.59 28.83 -2.43
C ALA A 464 8.93 28.52 -3.91
N LYS A 465 8.89 29.54 -4.78
CA LYS A 465 9.21 29.38 -6.19
C LYS A 465 10.69 29.03 -6.43
N PRO A 466 10.97 28.15 -7.40
CA PRO A 466 12.34 28.01 -7.92
C PRO A 466 12.86 29.33 -8.47
N GLU A 467 14.17 29.59 -8.33
CA GLU A 467 14.79 30.86 -8.74
C GLU A 467 14.51 31.22 -10.21
N ARG A 468 14.48 30.22 -11.11
CA ARG A 468 14.19 30.40 -12.54
C ARG A 468 12.82 31.01 -12.84
N TYR A 469 11.86 30.91 -11.92
CA TYR A 469 10.49 31.42 -12.10
C TYR A 469 10.12 32.51 -11.10
N LYS A 470 11.10 33.14 -10.44
CA LYS A 470 10.87 34.16 -9.41
C LYS A 470 10.02 35.33 -9.93
N ASP A 471 10.22 35.75 -11.18
CA ASP A 471 9.49 36.86 -11.79
C ASP A 471 8.16 36.47 -12.44
N VAL A 472 7.85 35.16 -12.50
CA VAL A 472 6.59 34.67 -13.08
C VAL A 472 5.52 34.60 -11.99
N PRO A 473 4.45 35.40 -12.04
CA PRO A 473 3.44 35.41 -10.98
C PRO A 473 2.66 34.08 -10.92
N LEU A 474 2.34 33.58 -9.71
CA LEU A 474 1.54 32.35 -9.57
C LEU A 474 0.14 32.58 -10.10
N LEU A 475 -0.49 33.70 -9.77
CA LEU A 475 -1.81 34.02 -10.27
C LEU A 475 -1.71 34.80 -11.59
N PRO A 476 -2.55 34.48 -12.60
CA PRO A 476 -2.58 35.26 -13.82
C PRO A 476 -3.06 36.68 -13.47
N ARG A 477 -2.42 37.71 -14.05
CA ARG A 477 -3.01 39.06 -14.02
C ARG A 477 -4.40 38.96 -14.64
N GLN A 478 -5.45 39.27 -13.87
CA GLN A 478 -6.83 39.25 -14.37
C GLN A 478 -6.87 40.19 -15.59
N ARG A 479 -7.14 39.63 -16.78
CA ARG A 479 -7.20 40.42 -18.03
C ARG A 479 -8.41 41.37 -18.05
N PHE A 480 -9.39 41.13 -17.19
CA PHE A 480 -10.60 41.92 -17.03
C PHE A 480 -10.85 42.12 -15.53
N PRO A 481 -11.15 43.35 -15.06
CA PRO A 481 -11.65 43.53 -13.70
C PRO A 481 -12.97 42.76 -13.53
N PRO A 482 -13.30 42.26 -12.34
CA PRO A 482 -14.60 41.64 -12.08
C PRO A 482 -15.71 42.65 -12.42
N ILE A 483 -16.71 42.18 -13.18
CA ILE A 483 -17.90 42.94 -13.61
C ILE A 483 -18.69 43.42 -12.40
#